data_AF-A0A850QXJ0-F1
#
_entry.id   AF-A0A850QXJ0-F1
#
_cell.length_a   1.000
_cell.length_b   1.000
_cell.length_c   1.000
_cell.angle_alpha   90.00
_cell.angle_beta   90.00
_cell.angle_gamma   90.00
#
_symmetry.space_group_name_H-M   'P 1'
#
loop_
_entity.id
_entity.type
_entity.pdbx_description
1 polymer ?
#
loop_
_entity_poly.entity_id
_entity_poly.type
_entity_poly.pdbx_seq_one_letter_code
_entity_poly.pdbx_strand_id
1 'polypeptide(L)'
;FEDQAGKEEIYVHAQKDMNLLVENDRKDDIKHDLHLDVTNERFTHIKANDHLTVDGESRHHTKGNQTVVTDASLHLKQGNGLLVDAGREIHLKGGNKIVIEAGAELTLKAGGSFIKIDGSGVSIVGSKINLNSGGSAGSGSGYAGSAPLLPGAVEAATTLEAPTMIVWAQQLEAMKGNVPVCEVCQEHKQ
;
A
#
# COMPACT_ATOMS: atom_id res chain seq x y z
N PHE A 1 7.13 -18.58 24.19
CA PHE A 1 6.08 -17.99 25.04
C PHE A 1 6.72 -17.73 26.38
N GLU A 2 6.69 -16.48 26.80
CA GLU A 2 7.20 -16.00 28.09
C GLU A 2 6.01 -15.46 28.89
N ASP A 3 5.89 -15.85 30.15
CA ASP A 3 4.77 -15.48 31.03
C ASP A 3 5.22 -14.82 32.34
N GLN A 4 6.51 -14.49 32.47
CA GLN A 4 7.00 -13.67 33.56
C GLN A 4 6.30 -12.30 33.56
N ALA A 5 5.74 -11.93 34.72
CA ALA A 5 5.03 -10.68 34.92
C ALA A 5 5.82 -9.45 34.42
N GLY A 6 5.23 -8.69 33.50
CA GLY A 6 5.82 -7.49 32.88
C GLY A 6 6.85 -7.78 31.78
N LYS A 7 7.00 -9.03 31.35
CA LYS A 7 7.87 -9.48 30.26
C LYS A 7 7.17 -10.51 29.37
N GLU A 8 5.84 -10.56 29.41
CA GLU A 8 5.05 -11.54 28.69
C GLU A 8 5.26 -11.40 27.17
N GLU A 9 5.55 -12.50 26.49
CA GLU A 9 5.86 -12.49 25.05
C GLU A 9 5.33 -13.73 24.34
N ILE A 10 4.69 -13.51 23.19
CA ILE A 10 4.46 -14.53 22.18
C ILE A 10 5.39 -14.24 21.01
N TYR A 11 6.46 -15.02 20.88
CA TYR A 11 7.35 -14.99 19.71
C TYR A 11 7.00 -16.14 18.75
N VAL A 12 6.65 -15.80 17.52
CA VAL A 12 6.34 -16.77 16.46
C VAL A 12 7.35 -16.61 15.33
N HIS A 13 8.08 -17.69 15.03
CA HIS A 13 9.01 -17.75 13.92
C HIS A 13 8.62 -18.92 13.01
N ALA A 14 8.43 -18.63 11.72
CA ALA A 14 8.21 -19.63 10.68
C ALA A 14 9.38 -19.60 9.68
N GLN A 15 9.94 -20.76 9.34
CA GLN A 15 11.09 -20.84 8.42
C GLN A 15 10.70 -20.60 6.95
N LYS A 16 9.43 -20.86 6.59
CA LYS A 16 8.95 -20.80 5.21
C LYS A 16 7.68 -19.96 5.11
N ASP A 17 6.54 -20.56 5.44
CA ASP A 17 5.21 -19.95 5.26
C ASP A 17 4.49 -19.81 6.60
N MET A 18 3.77 -18.70 6.78
CA MET A 18 2.77 -18.54 7.85
C MET A 18 1.43 -18.20 7.19
N ASN A 19 0.49 -19.15 7.26
CA ASN A 19 -0.88 -18.96 6.81
C ASN A 19 -1.79 -18.74 8.01
N LEU A 20 -2.59 -17.67 7.99
CA LEU A 20 -3.61 -17.41 9.00
C LEU A 20 -4.99 -17.39 8.34
N LEU A 21 -5.82 -18.37 8.70
CA LEU A 21 -7.22 -18.41 8.33
C LEU A 21 -8.07 -18.07 9.56
N VAL A 22 -8.93 -17.07 9.44
CA VAL A 22 -9.93 -16.73 10.45
C VAL A 22 -11.30 -16.86 9.78
N GLU A 23 -12.09 -17.85 10.19
CA GLU A 23 -13.37 -18.18 9.55
C GLU A 23 -14.49 -17.20 9.90
N ASN A 24 -14.32 -16.41 10.95
CA ASN A 24 -15.27 -15.40 11.40
C ASN A 24 -14.59 -14.03 11.56
N ASP A 25 -14.32 -13.59 12.79
CA ASP A 25 -13.79 -12.27 13.08
C ASP A 25 -12.36 -12.34 13.64
N ARG A 26 -11.48 -11.47 13.13
CA ARG A 26 -10.21 -11.09 13.78
C ARG A 26 -10.38 -9.70 14.38
N LYS A 27 -10.02 -9.55 15.66
CA LYS A 27 -9.98 -8.24 16.34
C LYS A 27 -8.62 -8.09 16.98
N ASP A 28 -7.90 -7.03 16.60
CA ASP A 28 -6.62 -6.66 17.20
C ASP A 28 -6.81 -5.38 18.02
N ASP A 29 -6.45 -5.43 19.30
CA ASP A 29 -6.42 -4.27 20.19
C ASP A 29 -4.98 -4.08 20.68
N ILE A 30 -4.23 -3.26 19.95
CA ILE A 30 -2.80 -3.04 20.18
C ILE A 30 -2.66 -1.77 21.02
N LYS A 31 -2.16 -1.94 22.27
CA LYS A 31 -2.11 -0.85 23.26
C LYS A 31 -0.99 0.16 23.06
N HIS A 32 0.01 -0.19 22.25
CA HIS A 32 1.17 0.66 22.00
C HIS A 32 1.41 0.76 20.49
N ASP A 33 2.32 -0.05 19.94
CA ASP A 33 2.76 0.09 18.56
C ASP A 33 2.48 -1.17 17.73
N LEU A 34 2.16 -0.97 16.45
CA LEU A 34 2.23 -1.99 15.41
C LEU A 34 3.39 -1.65 14.48
N HIS A 35 4.39 -2.52 14.45
CA HIS A 35 5.46 -2.48 13.46
C HIS A 35 5.20 -3.54 12.39
N LEU A 36 5.13 -3.11 11.13
CA LEU A 36 5.03 -3.98 9.97
C LEU A 36 6.13 -3.62 8.98
N ASP A 37 7.08 -4.54 8.79
CA ASP A 37 8.09 -4.46 7.74
C ASP A 37 7.84 -5.60 6.73
N VAL A 38 7.72 -5.24 5.46
CA VAL A 38 7.45 -6.17 4.36
C VAL A 38 8.50 -5.94 3.29
N THR A 39 9.45 -6.87 3.17
CA THR A 39 10.63 -6.71 2.31
C THR A 39 10.32 -6.81 0.80
N ASN A 40 9.22 -7.48 0.43
CA ASN A 40 8.80 -7.61 -0.96
C ASN A 40 7.51 -6.82 -1.23
N GLU A 41 6.36 -7.48 -1.18
CA GLU A 41 5.08 -6.89 -1.60
C GLU A 41 4.00 -7.12 -0.54
N ARG A 42 3.12 -6.12 -0.38
CA ARG A 42 1.88 -6.25 0.40
C ARG A 42 0.71 -6.18 -0.57
N PHE A 43 -0.14 -7.20 -0.51
CA PHE A 43 -1.42 -7.22 -1.19
C PHE A 43 -2.56 -7.10 -0.16
N THR A 44 -3.60 -6.34 -0.47
CA THR A 44 -4.77 -6.21 0.39
C THR A 44 -6.01 -6.09 -0.50
N HIS A 45 -7.02 -6.92 -0.26
CA HIS A 45 -8.29 -6.87 -0.98
C HIS A 45 -9.44 -6.90 0.04
N ILE A 46 -10.08 -5.74 0.17
CA ILE A 46 -11.20 -5.52 1.08
C ILE A 46 -12.45 -5.53 0.21
N LYS A 47 -13.31 -6.55 0.39
CA LYS A 47 -14.50 -6.76 -0.46
C LYS A 47 -15.64 -5.78 -0.17
N ALA A 48 -15.63 -5.18 1.01
CA ALA A 48 -16.64 -4.24 1.45
C ALA A 48 -15.98 -2.88 1.74
N ASN A 49 -16.05 -2.41 2.98
CA ASN A 49 -15.58 -1.08 3.34
C ASN A 49 -14.20 -1.13 4.00
N ASP A 50 -13.34 -0.19 3.64
CA ASP A 50 -12.13 0.13 4.37
C ASP A 50 -12.32 1.50 5.06
N HIS A 51 -12.14 1.52 6.37
CA HIS A 51 -12.28 2.73 7.17
C HIS A 51 -10.96 2.97 7.92
N LEU A 52 -10.31 4.08 7.61
CA LEU A 52 -9.08 4.52 8.27
C LEU A 52 -9.32 5.88 8.91
N THR A 53 -9.04 5.96 10.21
CA THR A 53 -8.94 7.23 10.94
C THR A 53 -7.55 7.32 11.53
N VAL A 54 -6.88 8.45 11.32
CA VAL A 54 -5.57 8.76 11.89
C VAL A 54 -5.71 10.10 12.59
N ASP A 55 -5.71 10.09 13.93
CA ASP A 55 -5.86 11.31 14.73
C ASP A 55 -4.61 12.20 14.70
N GLY A 56 -3.45 11.57 14.51
CA GLY A 56 -2.16 12.24 14.36
C GLY A 56 -1.84 12.58 12.91
N GLU A 57 -0.70 12.10 12.44
CA GLU A 57 -0.19 12.37 11.09
C GLU A 57 -0.14 11.08 10.26
N SER A 58 -0.50 11.18 8.97
CA SER A 58 -0.22 10.14 7.98
C SER A 58 0.73 10.67 6.91
N ARG A 59 1.81 9.94 6.65
CA ARG A 59 2.78 10.23 5.57
C ARG A 59 2.87 9.04 4.64
N HIS A 60 2.83 9.30 3.33
CA HIS A 60 3.02 8.30 2.30
C HIS A 60 4.19 8.71 1.40
N HIS A 61 5.19 7.84 1.27
CA HIS A 61 6.30 8.03 0.34
C HIS A 61 6.37 6.84 -0.62
N THR A 62 6.06 7.10 -1.89
CA THR A 62 6.08 6.10 -2.96
C THR A 62 7.21 6.45 -3.91
N LYS A 63 8.24 5.59 -4.03
CA LYS A 63 9.35 5.80 -4.97
C LYS A 63 8.95 5.58 -6.43
N GLY A 64 8.05 4.62 -6.65
CA GLY A 64 7.49 4.31 -7.96
C GLY A 64 6.20 5.10 -8.24
N ASN A 65 5.34 4.53 -9.07
CA ASN A 65 4.05 5.13 -9.40
C ASN A 65 3.05 4.93 -8.26
N GLN A 66 2.23 5.96 -8.00
CA GLN A 66 1.05 5.86 -7.16
C GLN A 66 -0.19 6.08 -8.04
N THR A 67 -1.11 5.12 -8.04
CA THR A 67 -2.38 5.21 -8.77
C THR A 67 -3.54 5.20 -7.79
N VAL A 68 -4.49 6.11 -7.97
CA VAL A 68 -5.77 6.13 -7.25
C VAL A 68 -6.89 6.11 -8.28
N VAL A 69 -7.69 5.04 -8.28
CA VAL A 69 -8.88 4.90 -9.13
C VAL A 69 -10.11 4.85 -8.24
N THR A 70 -11.14 5.58 -8.61
CA THR A 70 -12.44 5.54 -7.95
C THR A 70 -13.51 5.56 -9.02
N ASP A 71 -14.32 4.50 -9.09
CA ASP A 71 -15.37 4.38 -10.12
C ASP A 71 -16.55 5.33 -9.88
N ALA A 72 -16.72 5.78 -8.64
CA ALA A 72 -17.73 6.74 -8.24
C ALA A 72 -17.14 8.15 -8.03
N SER A 73 -17.03 8.61 -6.78
CA SER A 73 -16.62 9.99 -6.46
C SER A 73 -15.42 10.01 -5.51
N LEU A 74 -14.50 10.93 -5.77
CA LEU A 74 -13.39 11.27 -4.86
C LEU A 74 -13.68 12.64 -4.24
N HIS A 75 -13.80 12.67 -2.91
CA HIS A 75 -13.91 13.91 -2.14
C HIS A 75 -12.59 14.23 -1.46
N LEU A 76 -12.14 15.47 -1.60
CA LEU A 76 -10.93 15.99 -0.96
C LEU A 76 -11.32 17.22 -0.15
N LYS A 77 -11.08 17.18 1.15
CA LYS A 77 -11.31 18.31 2.07
C LYS A 77 -10.03 18.61 2.83
N GLN A 78 -9.49 19.80 2.63
CA GLN A 78 -8.28 20.27 3.29
C GLN A 78 -8.61 21.43 4.22
N GLY A 79 -8.01 21.45 5.41
CA GLY A 79 -8.21 22.52 6.39
C GLY A 79 -7.35 23.76 6.16
N ASN A 80 -6.21 23.62 5.46
CA ASN A 80 -5.26 24.71 5.26
C ASN A 80 -4.88 24.89 3.78
N GLY A 81 -4.18 23.92 3.17
CA GLY A 81 -3.76 24.04 1.78
C GLY A 81 -3.71 22.70 1.04
N LEU A 82 -3.92 22.77 -0.27
CA LEU A 82 -3.64 21.71 -1.23
C LEU A 82 -2.49 22.17 -2.12
N LEU A 83 -1.31 21.58 -1.92
CA LEU A 83 -0.09 21.92 -2.66
C LEU A 83 0.25 20.79 -3.62
N VAL A 84 0.40 21.10 -4.89
CA VAL A 84 0.75 20.13 -5.94
C VAL A 84 1.95 20.65 -6.70
N ASP A 85 3.08 19.97 -6.54
CA ASP A 85 4.30 20.20 -7.30
C ASP A 85 4.55 19.00 -8.21
N ALA A 86 4.59 19.24 -9.51
CA ALA A 86 4.73 18.20 -10.52
C ALA A 86 5.86 18.57 -11.49
N GLY A 87 6.81 17.65 -11.67
CA GLY A 87 8.00 17.91 -12.49
C GLY A 87 7.74 18.08 -13.99
N ARG A 88 6.60 17.59 -14.51
CA ARG A 88 6.29 17.65 -15.95
C ARG A 88 4.91 18.22 -16.26
N GLU A 89 3.85 17.70 -15.65
CA GLU A 89 2.48 18.04 -16.03
C GLU A 89 1.51 17.90 -14.86
N ILE A 90 0.58 18.85 -14.74
CA ILE A 90 -0.69 18.70 -14.03
C ILE A 90 -1.79 18.76 -15.09
N HIS A 91 -2.51 17.65 -15.29
CA HIS A 91 -3.60 17.58 -16.28
C HIS A 91 -4.94 17.36 -15.58
N LEU A 92 -5.81 18.36 -15.65
CA LEU A 92 -7.19 18.31 -15.13
C LEU A 92 -8.16 18.15 -16.29
N LYS A 93 -8.79 16.98 -16.40
CA LYS A 93 -9.80 16.69 -17.43
C LYS A 93 -11.16 16.45 -16.79
N GLY A 94 -12.09 17.37 -17.01
CA GLY A 94 -13.51 17.20 -16.69
C GLY A 94 -14.27 16.71 -17.92
N GLY A 95 -15.14 15.72 -17.76
CA GLY A 95 -16.00 15.26 -18.86
C GLY A 95 -16.98 16.36 -19.32
N ASN A 96 -17.67 16.98 -18.37
CA ASN A 96 -18.69 18.00 -18.65
C ASN A 96 -18.28 19.41 -18.18
N LYS A 97 -17.68 19.54 -16.99
CA LYS A 97 -17.32 20.84 -16.40
C LYS A 97 -16.08 20.74 -15.51
N ILE A 98 -15.35 21.85 -15.43
CA ILE A 98 -14.36 22.14 -14.39
C ILE A 98 -14.75 23.50 -13.81
N VAL A 99 -14.85 23.58 -12.48
CA VAL A 99 -15.15 24.83 -11.76
C VAL A 99 -14.04 25.03 -10.74
N ILE A 100 -13.39 26.20 -10.78
CA ILE A 100 -12.33 26.59 -9.84
C ILE A 100 -12.78 27.91 -9.23
N GLU A 101 -13.00 27.91 -7.92
CA GLU A 101 -13.47 29.06 -7.16
C GLU A 101 -12.42 29.44 -6.12
N ALA A 102 -12.19 30.74 -5.97
CA ALA A 102 -11.34 31.30 -4.95
C ALA A 102 -12.05 32.47 -4.28
N GLY A 103 -11.91 32.60 -2.96
CA GLY A 103 -12.59 33.65 -2.21
C GLY A 103 -11.98 35.04 -2.40
N ALA A 104 -10.65 35.12 -2.44
CA ALA A 104 -9.93 36.40 -2.50
C ALA A 104 -9.25 36.64 -3.85
N GLU A 105 -8.53 35.64 -4.37
CA GLU A 105 -7.75 35.76 -5.60
C GLU A 105 -7.63 34.40 -6.32
N LEU A 106 -7.78 34.41 -7.64
CA LEU A 106 -7.36 33.32 -8.52
C LEU A 106 -6.28 33.84 -9.48
N THR A 107 -5.12 33.19 -9.50
CA THR A 107 -3.99 33.56 -10.37
C THR A 107 -3.52 32.36 -11.20
N LEU A 108 -3.38 32.57 -12.52
CA LEU A 108 -2.81 31.61 -13.47
C LEU A 108 -1.58 32.28 -14.11
N LYS A 109 -0.39 31.68 -13.97
CA LYS A 109 0.86 32.29 -14.42
C LYS A 109 1.70 31.32 -15.24
N ALA A 110 2.29 31.81 -16.33
CA ALA A 110 3.25 31.07 -17.16
C ALA A 110 4.34 32.02 -17.66
N GLY A 111 5.60 31.77 -17.26
CA GLY A 111 6.71 32.67 -17.56
C GLY A 111 6.43 34.10 -17.07
N GLY A 112 6.53 35.07 -17.99
CA GLY A 112 6.22 36.49 -17.73
C GLY A 112 4.74 36.88 -17.89
N SER A 113 3.87 35.95 -18.28
CA SER A 113 2.44 36.22 -18.52
C SER A 113 1.56 35.69 -17.38
N PHE A 114 0.44 36.36 -17.10
CA PHE A 114 -0.53 35.91 -16.11
C PHE A 114 -1.96 36.37 -16.38
N ILE A 115 -2.90 35.65 -15.77
CA ILE A 115 -4.29 36.05 -15.55
C ILE A 115 -4.49 36.11 -14.04
N LYS A 116 -5.04 37.21 -13.53
CA LYS A 116 -5.40 37.37 -12.13
C LYS A 116 -6.84 37.85 -12.01
N ILE A 117 -7.59 37.23 -11.12
CA ILE A 117 -8.96 37.60 -10.75
C ILE A 117 -8.95 37.89 -9.25
N ASP A 118 -9.32 39.11 -8.87
CA ASP A 118 -9.41 39.54 -7.48
C ASP A 118 -10.53 40.57 -7.30
N GLY A 119 -10.62 41.20 -6.12
CA GLY A 119 -11.63 42.22 -5.83
C GLY A 119 -11.59 43.47 -6.72
N SER A 120 -10.52 43.69 -7.47
CA SER A 120 -10.40 44.81 -8.44
C SER A 120 -10.88 44.44 -9.85
N GLY A 121 -11.16 43.16 -10.12
CA GLY A 121 -11.62 42.65 -11.41
C GLY A 121 -10.67 41.62 -12.02
N VAL A 122 -10.58 41.62 -13.36
CA VAL A 122 -9.76 40.67 -14.13
C VAL A 122 -8.59 41.40 -14.78
N SER A 123 -7.37 40.98 -14.46
CA SER A 123 -6.13 41.43 -15.09
C SER A 123 -5.57 40.36 -16.02
N ILE A 124 -5.26 40.71 -17.27
CA ILE A 124 -4.62 39.81 -18.25
C ILE A 124 -3.37 40.51 -18.78
N VAL A 125 -2.19 39.94 -18.51
CA VAL A 125 -0.89 40.56 -18.85
C VAL A 125 0.00 39.56 -19.57
N GLY A 126 0.63 40.00 -20.66
CA GLY A 126 1.62 39.23 -21.43
C GLY A 126 2.18 40.06 -22.59
N SER A 127 3.31 39.64 -23.17
CA SER A 127 3.93 40.33 -24.31
C SER A 127 3.05 40.34 -25.57
N LYS A 128 2.21 39.32 -25.74
CA LYS A 128 1.21 39.21 -26.79
C LYS A 128 -0.03 38.54 -26.22
N ILE A 129 -1.19 39.16 -26.40
CA ILE A 129 -2.50 38.62 -26.04
C ILE A 129 -3.29 38.48 -27.34
N ASN A 130 -3.65 37.26 -27.72
CA ASN A 130 -4.53 37.05 -28.86
C ASN A 130 -5.95 36.79 -28.38
N LEU A 131 -6.88 37.66 -28.74
CA LEU A 131 -8.31 37.50 -28.46
C LEU A 131 -9.01 37.14 -29.78
N ASN A 132 -9.70 36.00 -29.80
CA ASN A 132 -10.42 35.49 -30.98
C ASN A 132 -9.55 35.34 -32.25
N SER A 133 -8.22 35.18 -32.12
CA SER A 133 -7.30 35.03 -33.25
C SER A 133 -6.07 34.19 -32.86
N GLY A 134 -5.60 33.35 -33.77
CA GLY A 134 -4.37 32.56 -33.61
C GLY A 134 -4.39 31.46 -32.52
N GLY A 135 -3.32 30.64 -32.52
CA GLY A 135 -3.04 29.61 -31.51
C GLY A 135 -3.63 28.22 -31.80
N SER A 136 -3.16 27.23 -31.03
CA SER A 136 -3.73 25.89 -30.91
C SER A 136 -3.74 25.50 -29.43
N ALA A 137 -4.76 24.77 -28.97
CA ALA A 137 -4.81 24.29 -27.60
C ALA A 137 -3.68 23.27 -27.33
N GLY A 138 -3.16 23.25 -26.10
CA GLY A 138 -2.31 22.16 -25.63
C GLY A 138 -3.12 20.88 -25.40
N SER A 139 -2.45 19.73 -25.40
CA SER A 139 -3.03 18.42 -25.08
C SER A 139 -2.36 17.85 -23.83
N GLY A 140 -3.17 17.41 -22.85
CA GLY A 140 -2.64 16.69 -21.69
C GLY A 140 -2.43 15.20 -21.95
N SER A 141 -1.58 14.54 -21.17
CA SER A 141 -1.23 13.10 -21.37
C SER A 141 -2.38 12.12 -21.11
N GLY A 142 -3.38 12.52 -20.32
CA GLY A 142 -4.51 11.68 -19.93
C GLY A 142 -4.20 10.69 -18.80
N TYR A 143 -5.19 9.88 -18.41
CA TYR A 143 -5.00 8.83 -17.41
C TYR A 143 -4.38 7.58 -18.06
N ALA A 144 -3.30 7.07 -17.46
CA ALA A 144 -2.60 5.87 -17.90
C ALA A 144 -2.12 5.01 -16.70
N GLY A 145 -2.79 5.12 -15.54
CA GLY A 145 -2.44 4.36 -14.35
C GLY A 145 -2.89 2.90 -14.41
N SER A 146 -2.17 2.02 -13.72
CA SER A 146 -2.52 0.59 -13.58
C SER A 146 -3.38 0.33 -12.34
N ALA A 147 -4.30 -0.63 -12.44
CA ALA A 147 -5.10 -1.08 -11.31
C ALA A 147 -4.24 -1.86 -10.27
N PRO A 148 -4.61 -1.87 -8.99
CA PRO A 148 -3.94 -2.68 -7.98
C PRO A 148 -4.05 -4.19 -8.28
N LEU A 149 -2.99 -4.94 -7.95
CA LEU A 149 -3.01 -6.40 -8.00
C LEU A 149 -3.76 -6.96 -6.78
N LEU A 150 -4.49 -8.06 -6.98
CA LEU A 150 -5.20 -8.74 -5.90
C LEU A 150 -4.27 -9.69 -5.13
N PRO A 151 -4.51 -9.92 -3.82
CA PRO A 151 -3.87 -11.01 -3.09
C PRO A 151 -4.16 -12.37 -3.73
N GLY A 152 -3.20 -13.28 -3.66
CA GLY A 152 -3.41 -14.70 -3.94
C GLY A 152 -4.33 -15.36 -2.90
N ALA A 153 -4.82 -16.56 -3.22
CA ALA A 153 -5.58 -17.36 -2.25
C ALA A 153 -4.67 -17.86 -1.13
N VAL A 154 -5.18 -17.90 0.12
CA VAL A 154 -4.48 -18.58 1.22
C VAL A 154 -4.54 -20.08 0.95
N GLU A 155 -3.38 -20.72 0.79
CA GLU A 155 -3.32 -22.17 0.62
C GLU A 155 -3.72 -22.88 1.92
N ALA A 156 -4.54 -23.94 1.81
CA ALA A 156 -4.91 -24.76 2.95
C ALA A 156 -3.64 -25.35 3.60
N ALA A 157 -3.63 -25.43 4.94
CA ALA A 157 -2.53 -26.06 5.65
C ALA A 157 -2.33 -27.49 5.14
N THR A 158 -1.15 -27.77 4.59
CA THR A 158 -0.76 -29.12 4.22
C THR A 158 -0.55 -29.91 5.51
N THR A 159 -1.21 -31.05 5.64
CA THR A 159 -0.91 -32.03 6.69
C THR A 159 0.50 -32.56 6.43
N LEU A 160 1.49 -32.03 7.15
CA LEU A 160 2.83 -32.59 7.14
C LEU A 160 2.77 -33.99 7.75
N GLU A 161 3.41 -34.97 7.12
CA GLU A 161 3.62 -36.27 7.74
C GLU A 161 4.34 -36.05 9.07
N ALA A 162 3.81 -36.65 10.14
CA ALA A 162 4.39 -36.53 11.46
C ALA A 162 5.86 -36.96 11.36
N PRO A 163 6.81 -36.17 11.90
CA PRO A 163 8.21 -36.57 11.89
C PRO A 163 8.32 -37.95 12.54
N THR A 164 8.98 -38.89 11.85
CA THR A 164 9.27 -40.21 12.39
C THR A 164 10.07 -40.03 13.68
N MET A 165 9.40 -40.19 14.83
CA MET A 165 10.06 -40.09 16.12
C MET A 165 11.11 -41.20 16.20
N ILE A 166 12.35 -40.83 16.52
CA ILE A 166 13.39 -41.80 16.73
C ILE A 166 12.99 -42.68 17.91
N VAL A 167 12.81 -43.98 17.68
CA VAL A 167 12.50 -44.95 18.74
C VAL A 167 13.76 -45.15 19.57
N TRP A 168 13.83 -44.44 20.71
CA TRP A 168 15.02 -44.41 21.58
C TRP A 168 15.52 -45.82 21.98
N ALA A 169 14.60 -46.77 22.16
CA ALA A 169 14.94 -48.17 22.45
C ALA A 169 15.69 -48.87 21.31
N GLN A 170 15.32 -48.63 20.05
CA GLN A 170 15.99 -49.21 18.89
C GLN A 170 17.38 -48.59 18.67
N GLN A 171 17.53 -47.31 18.98
CA GLN A 171 18.80 -46.60 18.89
C GLN A 171 19.81 -47.06 19.96
N LEU A 172 19.32 -47.36 21.17
CA LEU A 172 20.11 -47.95 22.26
C LEU A 172 20.61 -49.36 21.92
N GLU A 173 19.82 -50.19 21.25
CA GLU A 173 20.25 -51.52 20.79
C GLU A 173 21.24 -51.43 19.61
N ALA A 174 21.03 -50.52 18.66
CA ALA A 174 21.98 -50.29 17.55
C ALA A 174 23.36 -49.81 18.04
N MET A 175 23.42 -48.95 19.06
CA MET A 175 24.68 -48.51 19.68
C MET A 175 25.43 -49.63 20.40
N LYS A 176 24.72 -50.60 21.00
CA LYS A 176 25.35 -51.79 21.61
C LYS A 176 25.93 -52.73 20.56
N GLY A 177 25.36 -52.75 19.35
CA GLY A 177 25.81 -53.57 18.22
C GLY A 177 26.97 -52.99 17.40
N ASN A 178 27.43 -51.76 17.69
CA ASN A 178 28.45 -51.04 16.91
C ASN A 178 28.13 -50.95 15.40
N VAL A 179 26.83 -50.90 15.05
CA VAL A 179 26.37 -50.74 13.66
C VAL A 179 26.13 -49.25 13.42
N PRO A 180 26.85 -48.59 12.49
CA PRO A 180 26.81 -47.13 12.33
C PRO A 180 25.60 -46.61 11.54
N VAL A 181 24.52 -47.41 11.39
CA VAL A 181 23.36 -47.02 10.59
C VAL A 181 22.07 -47.39 11.32
N CYS A 182 21.24 -46.39 11.58
CA CYS A 182 19.82 -46.55 11.93
C CYS A 182 19.03 -46.71 10.63
N GLU A 183 18.08 -47.66 10.55
CA GLU A 183 17.27 -47.92 9.34
C GLU A 183 16.52 -46.68 8.82
N VAL A 184 16.25 -45.69 9.68
CA VAL A 184 15.65 -44.38 9.29
C VAL A 184 16.52 -43.61 8.29
N CYS A 185 17.84 -43.87 8.23
CA CYS A 185 18.75 -43.22 7.29
C CYS A 185 18.63 -43.74 5.85
N GLN A 186 17.92 -44.86 5.60
CA GLN A 186 17.72 -45.39 4.24
C GLN A 186 16.44 -44.88 3.56
N GLU A 187 15.42 -44.47 4.32
CA GLU A 187 14.13 -44.05 3.73
C GLU A 187 14.12 -42.61 3.19
N HIS A 188 15.07 -41.75 3.59
CA HIS A 188 15.16 -40.35 3.13
C HIS A 188 16.27 -40.08 2.10
N LYS A 189 16.62 -41.08 1.28
CA LYS A 189 17.45 -40.87 0.07
C LYS A 189 16.60 -40.83 -1.21
N GLN A 190 15.68 -39.88 -1.30
CA GLN A 190 15.17 -39.34 -2.57
C GLN A 190 14.85 -37.85 -2.42
#